data_AF-A0A7K3HA37-F1
#
_entry.id   AF-A0A7K3HA37-F1
#
_cell.length_a   1.000
_cell.length_b   1.000
_cell.length_c   1.000
_cell.angle_alpha   90.00
_cell.angle_beta   90.00
_cell.angle_gamma   90.00
#
_symmetry.space_group_name_H-M   'P 1'
#
loop_
_entity.id
_entity.type
_entity.pdbx_description
1 polymer ?
#
loop_
_entity_poly.entity_id
_entity_poly.type
_entity_poly.pdbx_seq_one_letter_code
_entity_poly.pdbx_strand_id
1 'polypeptide(L)'
;MNTATITQYLSSHSSLAASLTGEGGDRRRAVLLRSAPRWDGPAEPGWGEGRTAGIAVAPSPLAVHELVLDHLAGRRPGPAVLVVLTDREQHELDPAILARVHKKRIDTVDSWDVVREAFGARQTDPRLRDVNWAAEALLDATPPTRGGWPPVPGGWLSRQ
;
A
#
# COMPACT_ATOMS: atom_id res chain seq x y z
N MET A 1 0.87 6.84 -4.63
CA MET A 1 1.31 5.48 -4.19
C MET A 1 2.41 4.96 -5.10
N ASN A 2 3.54 4.50 -4.54
CA ASN A 2 4.69 3.96 -5.30
C ASN A 2 5.02 2.51 -4.86
N THR A 3 5.83 1.81 -5.68
CA THR A 3 6.30 0.43 -5.50
C THR A 3 6.98 0.22 -4.16
N ALA A 4 7.90 1.10 -3.75
CA ALA A 4 8.59 0.96 -2.46
C ALA A 4 7.61 0.93 -1.28
N THR A 5 6.60 1.80 -1.29
CA THR A 5 5.56 1.86 -0.25
C THR A 5 4.75 0.57 -0.19
N ILE A 6 4.37 0.02 -1.35
CA ILE A 6 3.61 -1.24 -1.42
C ILE A 6 4.47 -2.42 -0.97
N THR A 7 5.72 -2.55 -1.44
CA THR A 7 6.59 -3.66 -1.05
C THR A 7 6.95 -3.62 0.43
N GLN A 8 7.16 -2.43 1.00
CA GLN A 8 7.36 -2.25 2.44
C GLN A 8 6.09 -2.60 3.24
N TYR A 9 4.92 -2.16 2.79
CA TYR A 9 3.64 -2.55 3.39
C TYR A 9 3.51 -4.07 3.38
N LEU A 10 3.66 -4.73 2.23
CA LEU A 10 3.52 -6.18 2.12
C LEU A 10 4.56 -6.94 2.96
N SER A 11 5.79 -6.44 3.02
CA SER A 11 6.89 -7.07 3.80
C SER A 11 6.72 -6.94 5.30
N SER A 12 6.06 -5.89 5.80
CA SER A 12 5.77 -5.72 7.23
C SER A 12 4.62 -6.63 7.72
N HIS A 13 3.89 -7.28 6.82
CA HIS A 13 2.74 -8.11 7.14
C HIS A 13 3.05 -9.61 6.99
N SER A 14 3.59 -10.22 8.04
CA SER A 14 3.96 -11.66 8.06
C SER A 14 2.85 -12.62 7.65
N SER A 15 1.58 -12.28 7.93
CA SER A 15 0.42 -13.10 7.51
C SER A 15 0.15 -13.16 6.00
N LEU A 16 0.88 -12.38 5.20
CA LEU A 16 0.89 -12.42 3.73
C LEU A 16 2.11 -13.18 3.18
N ALA A 17 3.15 -13.42 3.98
CA ALA A 17 4.45 -13.92 3.51
C ALA A 17 4.34 -15.21 2.68
N ALA A 18 3.60 -16.21 3.16
CA ALA A 18 3.43 -17.47 2.44
C ALA A 18 2.70 -17.31 1.09
N SER A 19 1.74 -16.38 1.00
CA SER A 19 1.04 -16.09 -0.26
C SER A 19 1.90 -15.28 -1.23
N LEU A 20 2.89 -14.53 -0.73
CA LEU A 20 3.77 -13.69 -1.54
C LEU A 20 4.86 -14.51 -2.25
N THR A 21 5.37 -15.58 -1.63
CA THR A 21 6.41 -16.46 -2.21
C THR A 21 5.85 -17.57 -3.10
N GLY A 22 4.51 -17.72 -3.15
CA GLY A 22 3.85 -18.83 -3.84
C GLY A 22 3.95 -20.18 -3.11
N GLU A 23 4.70 -20.25 -2.00
CA GLU A 23 4.88 -21.47 -1.20
C GLU A 23 3.62 -21.84 -0.37
N GLY A 24 2.76 -20.86 -0.09
CA GLY A 24 1.53 -21.03 0.70
C GLY A 24 0.35 -21.68 -0.03
N GLY A 25 0.56 -22.23 -1.23
CA GLY A 25 -0.49 -22.75 -2.11
C GLY A 25 -1.39 -21.66 -2.70
N ASP A 26 -2.43 -22.07 -3.46
CA ASP A 26 -3.38 -21.20 -4.19
C ASP A 26 -4.30 -20.37 -3.27
N ARG A 27 -3.89 -20.12 -2.01
CA ARG A 27 -4.66 -19.30 -1.08
C ARG A 27 -4.50 -17.83 -1.44
N ARG A 28 -5.37 -17.40 -2.35
CA ARG A 28 -5.42 -16.03 -2.84
C ARG A 28 -5.86 -15.05 -1.74
N ARG A 29 -5.21 -13.89 -1.70
CA ARG A 29 -5.44 -12.80 -0.75
C ARG A 29 -5.64 -11.50 -1.51
N ALA A 30 -6.64 -10.73 -1.11
CA ALA A 30 -6.84 -9.36 -1.57
C ALA A 30 -6.50 -8.39 -0.43
N VAL A 31 -5.80 -7.31 -0.74
CA VAL A 31 -5.46 -6.21 0.17
C VAL A 31 -6.06 -4.94 -0.41
N LEU A 32 -6.81 -4.18 0.38
CA LEU A 32 -7.33 -2.87 -0.04
C LEU A 32 -6.48 -1.78 0.58
N LEU A 33 -5.90 -0.91 -0.24
CA LEU A 33 -5.13 0.24 0.22
C LEU A 33 -5.81 1.53 -0.23
N ARG A 34 -6.01 2.43 0.73
CA ARG A 34 -6.57 3.74 0.46
C ARG A 34 -5.53 4.65 -0.19
N SER A 35 -5.78 5.07 -1.42
CA SER A 35 -4.94 6.01 -2.18
C SER A 35 -5.68 6.51 -3.43
N ALA A 36 -5.15 7.51 -4.13
CA ALA A 36 -5.67 7.83 -5.45
C ALA A 36 -5.68 6.57 -6.34
N PRO A 37 -6.73 6.31 -7.14
CA PRO A 37 -6.87 5.10 -7.96
C PRO A 37 -5.97 5.20 -9.21
N ARG A 38 -4.68 5.40 -8.99
CA ARG A 38 -3.63 5.56 -10.00
C ARG A 38 -2.43 4.71 -9.61
N TRP A 39 -1.80 4.12 -10.62
CA TRP A 39 -0.65 3.26 -10.44
C TRP A 39 0.23 3.35 -11.67
N ASP A 40 1.44 3.88 -11.50
CA ASP A 40 2.40 4.09 -12.59
C ASP A 40 3.54 3.04 -12.58
N GLY A 41 3.50 2.10 -11.64
CA GLY A 41 4.48 1.01 -11.52
C GLY A 41 4.10 -0.25 -12.30
N PRO A 42 4.91 -1.32 -12.20
CA PRO A 42 4.60 -2.59 -12.84
C PRO A 42 3.30 -3.20 -12.28
N ALA A 43 2.53 -3.90 -13.10
CA ALA A 43 1.30 -4.56 -12.66
C ALA A 43 1.58 -5.71 -11.65
N GLU A 44 2.78 -6.27 -11.68
CA GLU A 44 3.23 -7.35 -10.81
C GLU A 44 4.67 -7.09 -10.34
N PRO A 45 4.90 -6.19 -9.37
CA PRO A 45 6.24 -5.97 -8.84
C PRO A 45 6.76 -7.22 -8.13
N GLY A 46 7.99 -7.61 -8.47
CA GLY A 46 8.79 -8.58 -7.73
C GLY A 46 9.77 -7.89 -6.79
N TRP A 47 10.02 -8.50 -5.62
CA TRP A 47 11.12 -8.15 -4.73
C TRP A 47 11.73 -9.42 -4.13
N GLY A 48 12.83 -9.27 -3.37
CA GLY A 48 13.68 -10.38 -2.94
C GLY A 48 12.95 -11.62 -2.42
N GLU A 49 13.62 -12.78 -2.53
CA GLU A 49 13.08 -14.11 -2.12
C GLU A 49 11.85 -14.54 -2.94
N GLY A 50 11.77 -14.15 -4.22
CA GLY A 50 10.70 -14.57 -5.12
C GLY A 50 9.32 -13.99 -4.77
N ARG A 51 9.27 -12.95 -3.94
CA ARG A 51 8.02 -12.32 -3.52
C ARG A 51 7.41 -11.50 -4.64
N THR A 52 6.12 -11.70 -4.90
CA THR A 52 5.38 -10.95 -5.91
C THR A 52 3.93 -10.70 -5.48
N ALA A 53 3.33 -9.62 -5.99
CA ALA A 53 1.93 -9.30 -5.81
C ALA A 53 1.40 -8.60 -7.07
N GLY A 54 0.13 -8.86 -7.42
CA GLY A 54 -0.57 -8.08 -8.43
C GLY A 54 -1.03 -6.74 -7.87
N ILE A 55 -1.04 -5.70 -8.69
CA ILE A 55 -1.55 -4.38 -8.34
C ILE A 55 -2.65 -4.00 -9.34
N ALA A 56 -3.78 -3.52 -8.81
CA ALA A 56 -4.88 -3.00 -9.61
C ALA A 56 -5.44 -1.72 -8.98
N VAL A 57 -6.00 -0.86 -9.82
CA VAL A 57 -6.68 0.36 -9.40
C VAL A 57 -8.19 0.16 -9.47
N ALA A 58 -8.91 0.69 -8.49
CA ALA A 58 -10.37 0.62 -8.41
C ALA A 58 -10.95 2.01 -8.14
N PRO A 59 -11.46 2.70 -9.18
CA PRO A 59 -12.00 4.06 -9.03
C PRO A 59 -13.43 4.10 -8.46
N SER A 60 -14.03 2.96 -8.14
CA SER A 60 -15.41 2.86 -7.63
C SER A 60 -15.60 1.64 -6.73
N PRO A 61 -16.66 1.60 -5.89
CA PRO A 61 -16.98 0.44 -5.08
C PRO A 61 -17.25 -0.83 -5.91
N LEU A 62 -17.87 -0.67 -7.09
CA LEU A 62 -18.10 -1.77 -8.02
C LEU A 62 -16.77 -2.35 -8.55
N ALA A 63 -15.83 -1.49 -8.95
CA ALA A 63 -14.52 -1.94 -9.40
C ALA A 63 -13.75 -2.70 -8.29
N VAL A 64 -13.87 -2.26 -7.03
CA VAL A 64 -13.31 -3.01 -5.88
C VAL A 64 -13.95 -4.40 -5.81
N HIS A 65 -15.27 -4.48 -5.95
CA HIS A 65 -16.01 -5.72 -5.85
C HIS A 65 -15.59 -6.73 -6.94
N GLU A 66 -15.58 -6.30 -8.20
CA GLU A 66 -15.18 -7.14 -9.34
C GLU A 66 -13.75 -7.65 -9.19
N LEU A 67 -12.81 -6.75 -8.89
CA LEU A 67 -11.40 -7.11 -8.73
C LEU A 67 -11.18 -8.11 -7.60
N VAL A 68 -11.81 -7.90 -6.45
CA VAL A 68 -11.69 -8.81 -5.31
C VAL A 68 -12.33 -10.16 -5.62
N LEU A 69 -13.53 -10.19 -6.20
CA LEU A 69 -14.22 -11.44 -6.51
C LEU A 69 -13.50 -12.24 -7.59
N ASP A 70 -13.08 -11.60 -8.67
CA ASP A 70 -12.37 -12.28 -9.77
C ASP A 70 -11.02 -12.81 -9.31
N HIS A 71 -10.32 -12.06 -8.46
CA HIS A 71 -9.08 -12.53 -7.86
C HIS A 71 -9.31 -13.76 -6.99
N LEU A 72 -10.22 -13.67 -6.01
CA LEU A 72 -10.46 -14.76 -5.07
C LEU A 72 -11.06 -16.02 -5.74
N ALA A 73 -11.79 -15.84 -6.84
CA ALA A 73 -12.32 -16.95 -7.64
C ALA A 73 -11.31 -17.54 -8.63
N GLY A 74 -10.07 -17.03 -8.67
CA GLY A 74 -9.04 -17.49 -9.60
C GLY A 74 -9.26 -17.10 -11.07
N ARG A 75 -10.25 -16.24 -11.36
CA ARG A 75 -10.55 -15.76 -12.72
C ARG A 75 -9.55 -14.74 -13.23
N ARG A 76 -8.83 -14.07 -12.32
CA ARG A 76 -7.73 -13.17 -12.66
C ARG A 76 -6.40 -13.94 -12.66
N PRO A 77 -5.61 -13.94 -13.75
CA PRO A 77 -4.25 -14.49 -13.72
C PRO A 77 -3.33 -13.61 -12.85
N GLY A 78 -2.21 -14.19 -12.41
CA GLY A 78 -1.17 -13.47 -11.67
C GLY A 78 -0.93 -13.99 -10.25
N PRO A 79 -0.18 -13.22 -9.43
CA PRO A 79 0.22 -13.61 -8.08
C PRO A 79 -0.95 -13.92 -7.15
N ALA A 80 -0.72 -14.73 -6.12
CA ALA A 80 -1.76 -15.05 -5.14
C ALA A 80 -2.18 -13.83 -4.29
N VAL A 81 -1.37 -12.78 -4.19
CA VAL A 81 -1.72 -11.53 -3.52
C VAL A 81 -2.10 -10.47 -4.54
N LEU A 82 -3.28 -9.88 -4.40
CA LEU A 82 -3.71 -8.70 -5.14
C LEU A 82 -3.83 -7.50 -4.20
N VAL A 83 -3.16 -6.41 -4.54
CA VAL A 83 -3.31 -5.10 -3.92
C VAL A 83 -4.25 -4.27 -4.79
N VAL A 84 -5.35 -3.80 -4.20
CA VAL A 84 -6.32 -2.93 -4.85
C VAL A 84 -6.18 -1.52 -4.27
N LEU A 85 -5.79 -0.57 -5.12
CA LEU A 85 -5.67 0.84 -4.78
C LEU A 85 -7.01 1.54 -5.06
N THR A 86 -7.60 2.17 -4.05
CA THR A 86 -8.88 2.86 -4.19
C THR A 86 -8.93 4.10 -3.33
N ASP A 87 -9.62 5.14 -3.80
CA ASP A 87 -9.89 6.37 -3.04
C ASP A 87 -11.14 6.25 -2.17
N ARG A 88 -11.88 5.14 -2.31
CA ARG A 88 -13.09 4.88 -1.52
C ARG A 88 -12.79 4.74 -0.03
N GLU A 89 -13.72 5.23 0.76
CA GLU A 89 -13.78 5.02 2.19
C GLU A 89 -14.32 3.63 2.52
N GLN A 90 -13.97 3.13 3.70
CA GLN A 90 -14.43 1.81 4.15
C GLN A 90 -15.97 1.70 4.17
N HIS A 91 -16.66 2.77 4.57
CA HIS A 91 -18.13 2.78 4.69
C HIS A 91 -18.84 2.80 3.34
N GLU A 92 -18.12 3.09 2.24
CA GLU A 92 -18.65 3.02 0.87
C GLU A 92 -18.61 1.59 0.31
N LEU A 93 -17.93 0.66 0.99
CA LEU A 93 -17.77 -0.73 0.57
C LEU A 93 -18.74 -1.66 1.29
N ASP A 94 -19.25 -2.65 0.56
CA ASP A 94 -20.11 -3.71 1.10
C ASP A 94 -19.39 -4.48 2.24
N PRO A 95 -19.98 -4.62 3.44
CA PRO A 95 -19.42 -5.45 4.51
C PRO A 95 -19.07 -6.87 4.07
N ALA A 96 -19.79 -7.43 3.10
CA ALA A 96 -19.49 -8.72 2.51
C ALA A 96 -18.15 -8.70 1.77
N ILE A 97 -17.84 -7.66 0.99
CA ILE A 97 -16.54 -7.57 0.32
C ILE A 97 -15.43 -7.36 1.34
N LEU A 98 -15.67 -6.51 2.35
CA LEU A 98 -14.72 -6.27 3.42
C LEU A 98 -14.39 -7.57 4.18
N ALA A 99 -15.37 -8.41 4.48
CA ALA A 99 -15.14 -9.67 5.19
C ALA A 99 -14.17 -10.64 4.46
N ARG A 100 -13.94 -10.45 3.16
CA ARG A 100 -13.10 -11.30 2.30
C ARG A 100 -11.68 -10.77 2.09
N VAL A 101 -11.43 -9.49 2.35
CA VAL A 101 -10.11 -8.88 2.17
C VAL A 101 -9.25 -9.03 3.42
N HIS A 102 -7.94 -8.84 3.25
CA HIS A 102 -6.97 -8.82 4.34
C HIS A 102 -7.41 -7.85 5.45
N LYS A 103 -7.32 -8.29 6.72
CA LYS A 103 -7.78 -7.56 7.93
C LYS A 103 -9.23 -7.11 7.94
N LYS A 104 -10.04 -7.50 6.95
CA LYS A 104 -11.44 -7.12 6.80
C LYS A 104 -11.69 -5.61 6.75
N ARG A 105 -10.76 -4.85 6.19
CA ARG A 105 -10.81 -3.38 6.14
C ARG A 105 -10.05 -2.83 4.94
N ILE A 106 -10.24 -1.54 4.67
CA ILE A 106 -9.29 -0.77 3.86
C ILE A 106 -8.18 -0.26 4.77
N ASP A 107 -6.94 -0.52 4.40
CA ASP A 107 -5.78 -0.01 5.13
C ASP A 107 -5.35 1.33 4.50
N THR A 108 -5.07 2.32 5.34
CA THR A 108 -4.32 3.51 4.92
C THR A 108 -2.85 3.20 5.08
N VAL A 109 -2.06 3.34 4.02
CA VAL A 109 -0.60 3.27 4.18
C VAL A 109 -0.14 4.60 4.73
N ASP A 110 0.33 4.59 5.97
CA ASP A 110 0.93 5.74 6.62
C ASP A 110 2.28 6.02 5.94
N SER A 111 2.23 6.75 4.84
CA SER A 111 3.42 7.09 4.03
C SER A 111 4.42 7.93 4.84
N TRP A 112 3.99 8.45 5.99
CA TRP A 112 4.85 9.15 6.93
C TRP A 112 5.91 8.30 7.61
N ASP A 113 5.75 6.97 7.68
CA ASP A 113 6.85 6.14 8.20
C ASP A 113 8.04 6.14 7.23
N VAL A 114 7.77 6.14 5.93
CA VAL A 114 8.80 6.25 4.87
C VAL A 114 9.40 7.65 4.83
N VAL A 115 8.56 8.69 4.94
CA VAL A 115 9.04 10.08 5.06
C VAL A 115 9.86 10.27 6.33
N ARG A 116 9.45 9.69 7.46
CA ARG A 116 10.19 9.76 8.71
C ARG A 116 11.59 9.18 8.56
N GLU A 117 11.72 8.03 7.90
CA GLU A 117 13.01 7.43 7.57
C GLU A 117 13.83 8.32 6.63
N ALA A 118 13.21 8.85 5.56
CA ALA A 118 13.86 9.72 4.58
C ALA A 118 14.35 11.07 5.17
N PHE A 119 13.67 11.59 6.20
CA PHE A 119 14.01 12.83 6.89
C PHE A 119 14.81 12.61 8.19
N GLY A 120 15.16 11.35 8.52
CA GLY A 120 15.87 11.01 9.76
C GLY A 120 15.11 11.39 11.05
N ALA A 121 13.79 11.52 10.98
CA ALA A 121 12.96 11.92 12.11
C ALA A 121 12.70 10.73 13.05
N ARG A 122 12.53 11.00 14.35
CA ARG A 122 12.25 9.94 15.34
C ARG A 122 10.76 9.72 15.52
N GLN A 123 9.96 10.78 15.37
CA GLN A 123 8.50 10.75 15.54
C GLN A 123 7.81 11.62 14.48
N THR A 124 6.60 11.23 14.12
CA THR A 124 5.71 11.96 13.21
C THR A 124 4.52 12.49 14.02
N ASP A 125 4.17 13.77 13.86
CA ASP A 125 2.96 14.34 14.48
C ASP A 125 1.71 13.56 14.01
N PRO A 126 0.86 13.05 14.92
CA PRO A 126 -0.37 12.34 14.55
C PRO A 126 -1.29 13.10 13.60
N ARG A 127 -1.29 14.44 13.60
CA ARG A 127 -2.08 15.27 12.69
C ARG A 127 -1.60 15.24 11.25
N LEU A 128 -0.37 14.79 11.01
CA LEU A 128 0.16 14.61 9.66
C LEU A 128 -0.46 13.38 8.98
N ARG A 129 -0.90 12.37 9.75
CA ARG A 129 -1.58 11.16 9.24
C ARG A 129 -2.88 11.47 8.50
N ASP A 130 -3.49 12.62 8.80
CA ASP A 130 -4.71 13.08 8.13
C ASP A 130 -4.42 13.69 6.74
N VAL A 131 -3.14 13.85 6.36
CA VAL A 131 -2.69 14.55 5.16
C VAL A 131 -1.69 13.71 4.37
N ASN A 132 -2.07 12.48 4.01
CA ASN A 132 -1.19 11.52 3.31
C ASN A 132 -0.65 12.01 1.96
N TRP A 133 -1.34 12.92 1.27
CA TRP A 133 -0.84 13.48 0.00
C TRP A 133 0.46 14.31 0.18
N ALA A 134 0.67 14.90 1.35
CA ALA A 134 1.89 15.65 1.64
C ALA A 134 3.10 14.73 1.82
N ALA A 135 2.89 13.55 2.42
CA ALA A 135 3.94 12.53 2.51
C ALA A 135 4.37 12.05 1.12
N GLU A 136 3.42 11.80 0.21
CA GLU A 136 3.72 11.41 -1.17
C GLU A 136 4.47 12.53 -1.91
N ALA A 137 4.03 13.78 -1.82
CA ALA A 137 4.73 14.92 -2.44
C ALA A 137 6.16 15.13 -1.91
N LEU A 138 6.40 14.85 -0.63
CA LEU A 138 7.73 14.94 -0.02
C LEU A 138 8.66 13.81 -0.48
N LEU A 139 8.11 12.61 -0.69
CA LEU A 139 8.88 11.50 -1.28
C LEU A 139 9.22 11.79 -2.74
N ASP A 140 8.29 12.33 -3.52
CA ASP A 140 8.52 12.72 -4.92
C ASP A 140 9.53 13.87 -5.05
N ALA A 141 9.56 14.78 -4.08
CA ALA A 141 10.51 15.89 -4.03
C ALA A 141 11.89 15.52 -3.45
N THR A 142 12.16 14.23 -3.17
CA THR A 142 13.43 13.80 -2.54
C THR A 142 14.64 14.27 -3.34
N PRO A 143 15.56 15.05 -2.74
CA PRO A 143 16.75 15.54 -3.42
C PRO A 143 17.64 14.39 -3.92
N PRO A 144 18.17 14.46 -5.16
CA PRO A 144 19.05 13.43 -5.72
C PRO A 144 20.46 13.44 -5.09
N THR A 145 20.74 14.33 -4.13
CA THR A 145 21.99 14.37 -3.38
C THR A 145 22.19 13.06 -2.61
N ARG A 146 23.42 12.54 -2.62
CA ARG A 146 23.84 11.29 -1.96
C ARG A 146 23.60 11.38 -0.44
N GLY A 147 22.38 11.10 0.01
CA GLY A 147 21.93 11.27 1.39
C GLY A 147 20.48 11.74 1.59
N GLY A 148 19.76 12.15 0.53
CA GLY A 148 18.35 12.57 0.64
C GLY A 148 18.16 13.93 1.33
N TRP A 149 17.09 14.08 2.10
CA TRP A 149 16.75 15.32 2.80
C TRP A 149 17.71 15.59 3.98
N PRO A 150 18.07 16.87 4.25
CA PRO A 150 18.78 17.20 5.47
C PRO A 150 17.91 16.87 6.71
N PRO A 151 18.49 16.29 7.78
CA PRO A 151 17.73 15.85 8.94
C PRO A 151 17.06 17.04 9.64
N VAL A 152 15.80 16.87 10.03
CA VAL A 152 15.04 17.92 10.72
C VAL A 152 15.62 18.21 12.12
N PRO A 153 15.93 19.47 12.44
CA PRO A 153 16.38 19.87 13.79
C PRO A 153 15.34 19.46 14.84
N GLY A 154 15.75 18.67 15.83
CA GLY A 154 14.88 18.22 16.92
C GLY A 154 14.15 16.89 16.68
N GLY A 155 14.17 16.34 15.45
CA GLY A 155 13.66 14.99 15.17
C GLY A 155 12.13 14.87 15.08
N TRP A 156 11.42 15.99 14.93
CA TRP A 156 9.97 16.08 14.77
C TRP A 156 9.64 16.69 13.41
N LEU A 157 8.78 16.03 12.64
CA LEU A 157 8.11 16.61 11.48
C LEU A 157 6.79 17.24 11.94
N SER A 158 6.61 18.53 11.68
CA SER A 158 5.42 19.30 12.06
C SER A 158 4.94 20.21 10.93
N ARG A 159 3.67 20.62 10.97
CA ARG A 159 3.08 21.59 10.04
C ARG A 159 3.10 22.97 10.71
N GLN A 160 3.86 23.93 10.15
CA GLN A 160 3.77 25.35 10.50
C GLN A 160 2.69 26.02 9.64
#